data_AF-A0A947FKH9-F1
#
_entry.id   AF-A0A947FKH9-F1
#
_cell.length_a   1.000
_cell.length_b   1.000
_cell.length_c   1.000
_cell.angle_alpha   90.00
_cell.angle_beta   90.00
_cell.angle_gamma   90.00
#
_symmetry.space_group_name_H-M   'P 1'
#
loop_
_entity.id
_entity.type
_entity.pdbx_description
1 polymer ?
#
loop_
_entity_poly.entity_id
_entity_poly.type
_entity_poly.pdbx_seq_one_letter_code
_entity_poly.pdbx_strand_id
1 'polypeptide(L)'
;ETGGTIVSSALEMTRDIIAQRYPPTDWNIYAAQASDGDNWNDDSPVCERILAKQLLPQLRYYAYVEITKRDHQGLWDHYSRLLESNDNFAMQHIREYEDIYPVFREFFRKQTQ
;
A
#
# COMPACT_ATOMS: atom_id res chain seq x y z
N GLU A 1 3.75 14.90 23.05
CA GLU A 1 2.63 14.65 22.13
C GLU A 1 2.94 13.38 21.35
N THR A 2 2.11 12.35 21.48
CA THR A 2 2.29 11.01 20.87
C THR A 2 1.37 10.85 19.65
N GLY A 3 1.15 11.93 18.89
CA GLY A 3 0.10 12.05 17.88
C GLY A 3 0.53 11.71 16.46
N GLY A 4 1.36 10.68 16.28
CA GLY A 4 1.67 10.16 14.93
C GLY A 4 0.70 9.04 14.55
N THR A 5 0.36 8.94 13.27
CA THR A 5 -0.41 7.81 12.72
C THR A 5 0.42 6.53 12.84
N ILE A 6 -0.21 5.41 13.19
CA ILE A 6 0.39 4.07 13.20
C ILE A 6 -0.28 3.24 12.09
N VAL A 7 0.31 3.28 10.90
CA VAL A 7 -0.24 2.61 9.70
C VAL A 7 -0.21 1.09 9.85
N SER A 8 0.76 0.53 10.57
CA SER A 8 0.87 -0.94 10.76
C SER A 8 -0.40 -1.54 11.35
N SER A 9 -1.08 -0.83 12.26
CA SER A 9 -2.33 -1.28 12.87
C SER A 9 -3.43 -1.56 11.84
N ALA A 10 -3.52 -0.74 10.79
CA ALA A 10 -4.47 -0.94 9.70
C ALA A 10 -4.08 -2.14 8.82
N LEU A 11 -2.78 -2.35 8.60
CA LEU A 11 -2.28 -3.51 7.84
C LEU A 11 -2.49 -4.83 8.59
N GLU A 12 -2.26 -4.84 9.91
CA GLU A 12 -2.55 -5.99 10.77
C GLU A 12 -4.03 -6.33 10.76
N MET A 13 -4.90 -5.32 10.91
CA MET A 13 -6.35 -5.52 10.81
C MET A 13 -6.75 -6.05 9.43
N THR A 14 -6.14 -5.54 8.35
CA THR A 14 -6.40 -6.03 6.99
C THR A 14 -6.03 -7.50 6.85
N ARG A 15 -4.85 -7.89 7.35
CA ARG A 15 -4.41 -9.30 7.38
C ARG A 15 -5.40 -10.17 8.15
N ASP A 16 -5.83 -9.73 9.32
CA ASP A 16 -6.72 -10.50 10.18
C ASP A 16 -8.09 -10.68 9.55
N ILE A 17 -8.62 -9.63 8.90
CA ILE A 17 -9.88 -9.71 8.14
C ILE A 17 -9.76 -10.71 6.98
N ILE A 18 -8.66 -10.67 6.22
CA ILE A 18 -8.41 -11.62 5.13
C ILE A 18 -8.42 -13.05 5.69
N ALA A 19 -7.63 -13.31 6.74
CA ALA A 19 -7.52 -14.64 7.31
C ALA A 19 -8.85 -15.17 7.87
N GLN A 20 -9.66 -14.31 8.49
CA GLN A 20 -10.90 -14.72 9.14
C GLN A 20 -12.09 -14.84 8.19
N ARG A 21 -12.12 -14.03 7.13
CA ARG A 21 -13.35 -13.83 6.33
C ARG A 21 -13.16 -14.11 4.84
N TYR A 22 -11.93 -14.05 4.33
CA TYR A 22 -11.63 -14.11 2.90
C TYR A 22 -10.37 -14.96 2.65
N PRO A 23 -10.40 -16.29 2.92
CA PRO A 23 -9.24 -17.15 2.69
C PRO A 23 -8.79 -17.06 1.21
N PRO A 24 -7.49 -16.84 0.92
CA PRO A 24 -7.00 -16.66 -0.46
C PRO A 24 -7.18 -17.87 -1.38
N THR A 25 -7.46 -19.06 -0.83
CA THR A 25 -7.82 -20.24 -1.63
C THR A 25 -9.17 -20.09 -2.33
N ASP A 26 -10.04 -19.26 -1.77
CA ASP A 26 -11.44 -19.13 -2.20
C ASP A 26 -11.71 -17.75 -2.82
N TRP A 27 -10.82 -16.77 -2.61
CA TRP A 27 -11.01 -15.38 -3.01
C TRP A 27 -9.80 -14.80 -3.76
N ASN A 28 -10.09 -14.04 -4.82
CA ASN A 28 -9.12 -13.14 -5.42
C ASN A 28 -9.20 -11.77 -4.72
N ILE A 29 -8.16 -11.42 -3.97
CA ILE A 29 -8.18 -10.25 -3.09
C ILE A 29 -7.35 -9.12 -3.70
N TYR A 30 -7.93 -7.92 -3.70
CA TYR A 30 -7.31 -6.70 -4.20
C TYR A 30 -7.41 -5.64 -3.11
N ALA A 31 -6.31 -4.97 -2.82
CA ALA A 31 -6.26 -3.93 -1.79
C ALA A 31 -5.80 -2.59 -2.38
N ALA A 32 -6.35 -1.50 -1.85
CA ALA A 32 -5.93 -0.15 -2.18
C ALA A 32 -5.80 0.67 -0.90
N GLN A 33 -4.65 1.27 -0.68
CA GLN A 33 -4.37 2.18 0.42
C GLN A 33 -4.17 3.58 -0.14
N ALA A 34 -4.95 4.54 0.36
CA ALA A 34 -4.73 5.96 0.12
C ALA A 34 -4.30 6.62 1.45
N SER A 35 -3.20 7.37 1.43
CA SER A 35 -2.64 8.03 2.62
C SER A 35 -1.97 9.35 2.23
N ASP A 36 -1.82 10.30 3.15
CA ASP A 36 -0.96 11.49 2.95
C ASP A 36 0.54 11.21 3.22
N GLY A 37 0.86 9.95 3.54
CA GLY A 37 2.22 9.46 3.79
C GLY A 37 2.67 9.61 5.24
N ASP A 38 1.91 10.31 6.09
CA ASP A 38 2.27 10.52 7.49
C ASP A 38 2.21 9.20 8.27
N ASN A 39 3.32 8.84 8.89
CA ASN A 39 3.44 7.65 9.71
C ASN A 39 4.53 7.84 10.77
N TRP A 40 4.39 7.16 11.90
CA TRP A 40 5.45 7.13 12.90
C TRP A 40 6.72 6.48 12.30
N ASN A 41 7.87 7.11 12.48
CA ASN A 41 9.12 6.67 11.83
C ASN A 41 9.49 5.22 12.16
N ASP A 42 9.35 4.82 13.43
CA ASP A 42 9.60 3.43 13.87
C ASP A 42 8.54 2.44 13.36
N ASP A 43 7.41 2.92 12.84
CA ASP A 43 6.32 2.10 12.33
C ASP A 43 6.46 1.77 10.83
N SER A 44 7.10 2.64 10.05
CA SER A 44 7.30 2.43 8.61
C SER A 44 8.06 1.12 8.26
N PRO A 45 9.14 0.73 8.98
CA PRO A 45 9.76 -0.58 8.80
C PRO A 45 8.83 -1.76 9.14
N VAL A 46 7.91 -1.56 10.09
CA VAL A 46 6.90 -2.58 10.46
C VAL A 46 5.88 -2.74 9.33
N CYS A 47 5.44 -1.63 8.75
CA CYS A 47 4.54 -1.61 7.59
C CYS A 47 5.15 -2.36 6.40
N GLU A 48 6.41 -2.07 6.06
CA GLU A 48 7.16 -2.76 5.00
C GLU A 48 7.14 -4.28 5.23
N ARG A 49 7.45 -4.72 6.46
CA ARG A 49 7.50 -6.14 6.82
C ARG A 49 6.13 -6.81 6.71
N ILE A 50 5.07 -6.19 7.24
CA ILE A 50 3.71 -6.75 7.18
C ILE A 50 3.27 -6.86 5.72
N LEU A 51 3.44 -5.78 4.95
CA LEU A 51 3.04 -5.75 3.55
C LEU A 51 3.77 -6.84 2.75
N ALA A 52 5.10 -6.90 2.85
CA ALA A 52 5.92 -7.85 2.11
C ALA A 52 5.71 -9.31 2.51
N LYS A 53 5.60 -9.61 3.81
CA LYS A 53 5.63 -11.00 4.30
C LYS A 53 4.26 -11.58 4.58
N GLN A 54 3.26 -10.73 4.79
CA GLN A 54 1.95 -11.18 5.27
C GLN A 54 0.84 -10.80 4.30
N LEU A 55 0.86 -9.63 3.68
CA LEU A 55 -0.22 -9.21 2.78
C LEU A 55 0.05 -9.59 1.32
N LEU A 56 1.14 -9.11 0.71
CA LEU A 56 1.41 -9.32 -0.72
C LEU A 56 1.35 -10.79 -1.17
N PRO A 57 1.82 -11.80 -0.41
CA PRO A 57 1.67 -13.21 -0.81
C PRO A 57 0.22 -13.71 -0.88
N GLN A 58 -0.71 -13.04 -0.20
CA GLN A 58 -2.14 -13.40 -0.15
C GLN A 58 -2.99 -12.60 -1.14
N LEU A 59 -2.43 -11.55 -1.75
CA LEU A 59 -3.16 -10.60 -2.57
C LEU A 59 -2.85 -10.82 -4.05
N ARG A 60 -3.87 -10.64 -4.89
CA ARG A 60 -3.66 -10.58 -6.33
C ARG A 60 -3.05 -9.26 -6.78
N TYR A 61 -3.36 -8.18 -6.05
CA TYR A 61 -2.81 -6.86 -6.30
C TYR A 61 -2.95 -5.95 -5.08
N TYR A 62 -1.96 -5.09 -4.83
CA TYR A 62 -2.02 -4.03 -3.83
C TYR A 62 -1.57 -2.70 -4.45
N ALA A 63 -2.43 -1.69 -4.39
CA ALA A 63 -2.14 -0.34 -4.83
C ALA A 63 -1.97 0.59 -3.63
N TYR A 64 -0.85 1.30 -3.55
CA TYR A 64 -0.65 2.40 -2.61
C TYR A 64 -0.69 3.73 -3.37
N VAL A 65 -1.46 4.67 -2.85
CA VAL A 65 -1.53 6.05 -3.35
C VAL A 65 -1.17 6.99 -2.23
N GLU A 66 -0.09 7.72 -2.43
CA GLU A 66 0.22 8.84 -1.57
C GLU A 66 -0.47 10.10 -2.11
N ILE A 67 -1.17 10.84 -1.26
CA ILE A 67 -1.94 12.03 -1.60
C ILE A 67 -1.43 13.18 -0.76
N THR A 68 -0.40 13.87 -1.25
CA THR A 68 0.24 14.95 -0.50
C THR A 68 0.96 15.92 -1.43
N LYS A 69 0.99 17.19 -1.06
CA LYS A 69 1.84 18.21 -1.71
C LYS A 69 3.24 18.29 -1.11
N ARG A 70 3.47 17.59 -0.01
CA ARG A 70 4.76 17.56 0.71
C ARG A 70 5.72 16.60 0.00
N ASP A 71 6.99 16.68 0.39
CA ASP A 71 7.96 15.65 0.02
C ASP A 71 7.55 14.30 0.61
N HIS A 72 7.97 13.23 -0.05
CA HIS A 72 7.73 11.86 0.37
C HIS A 72 8.18 11.64 1.81
N GLN A 73 7.35 10.93 2.56
CA GLN A 73 7.59 10.60 3.96
C GLN A 73 8.19 9.19 4.08
N GLY A 74 8.58 8.79 5.31
CA GLY A 74 9.22 7.50 5.54
C GLY A 74 8.42 6.30 5.00
N LEU A 75 7.09 6.36 5.01
CA LEU A 75 6.26 5.27 4.49
C LEU A 75 6.50 5.04 2.98
N TRP A 76 6.60 6.10 2.19
CA TRP A 76 6.91 6.03 0.76
C TRP A 76 8.26 5.35 0.53
N ASP A 77 9.30 5.79 1.23
CA ASP A 77 10.66 5.25 1.08
C ASP A 77 10.71 3.76 1.39
N HIS A 78 10.03 3.34 2.48
CA HIS A 78 9.95 1.95 2.87
C HIS A 78 9.16 1.10 1.87
N TYR A 79 8.02 1.60 1.38
CA TYR A 79 7.23 0.86 0.39
C TYR A 79 7.90 0.77 -0.97
N SER A 80 8.64 1.80 -1.41
CA SER A 80 9.32 1.81 -2.71
C SER A 80 10.29 0.64 -2.90
N ARG A 81 10.90 0.16 -1.80
CA ARG A 81 11.80 -1.01 -1.77
C ARG A 81 11.10 -2.31 -2.15
N LEU A 82 9.77 -2.36 -2.04
CA LEU A 82 8.97 -3.53 -2.38
C LEU A 82 8.70 -3.65 -3.88
N LEU A 83 8.83 -2.57 -4.65
CA LEU A 83 8.51 -2.54 -6.08
C LEU A 83 9.38 -3.52 -6.89
N GLU A 84 10.66 -3.67 -6.54
CA GLU A 84 11.58 -4.54 -7.29
C GLU A 84 11.35 -6.04 -7.04
N SER A 85 10.69 -6.39 -5.92
CA SER A 85 10.54 -7.78 -5.48
C SER A 85 9.10 -8.31 -5.54
N ASN A 86 8.13 -7.46 -5.90
CA ASN A 86 6.71 -7.82 -5.89
C ASN A 86 5.98 -7.28 -7.12
N ASP A 87 5.72 -8.14 -8.10
CA ASP A 87 5.00 -7.78 -9.34
C ASP A 87 3.53 -7.39 -9.10
N ASN A 88 2.96 -7.79 -7.97
CA ASN A 88 1.59 -7.52 -7.57
C ASN A 88 1.46 -6.27 -6.68
N PHE A 89 2.48 -5.42 -6.62
CA PHE A 89 2.46 -4.18 -5.86
C PHE A 89 2.69 -2.97 -6.79
N ALA A 90 1.93 -1.89 -6.55
CA ALA A 90 2.12 -0.64 -7.25
C ALA A 90 1.97 0.54 -6.31
N MET A 91 2.72 1.60 -6.59
CA MET A 91 2.68 2.87 -5.88
C MET A 91 2.51 4.03 -6.85
N GLN A 92 1.69 5.01 -6.49
CA GLN A 92 1.54 6.26 -7.22
C GLN A 92 1.42 7.45 -6.27
N HIS A 93 1.72 8.64 -6.78
CA HIS A 93 1.62 9.90 -6.05
C HIS A 93 0.60 10.82 -6.72
N ILE A 94 -0.32 11.38 -5.93
CA ILE A 94 -1.27 12.41 -6.33
C ILE A 94 -0.92 13.70 -5.58
N ARG A 95 -0.61 14.77 -6.30
CA ARG A 95 -0.30 16.09 -5.74
C ARG A 95 -1.48 17.05 -5.90
N GLU A 96 -2.10 17.00 -7.06
CA GLU A 96 -3.21 17.86 -7.47
C GLU A 96 -4.37 17.02 -8.03
N TYR A 97 -5.53 17.64 -8.23
CA TYR A 97 -6.73 16.95 -8.71
C TYR A 97 -6.53 16.37 -10.12
N GLU A 98 -5.73 17.04 -10.95
CA GLU A 98 -5.41 16.64 -12.32
C GLU A 98 -4.64 15.32 -12.39
N ASP A 99 -3.95 14.92 -11.30
CA ASP A 99 -3.19 13.67 -11.24
C ASP A 99 -4.07 12.43 -11.07
N ILE A 100 -5.32 12.60 -10.59
CA ILE A 100 -6.23 11.50 -10.24
C ILE A 100 -6.43 10.56 -11.44
N TYR A 101 -6.86 11.10 -12.58
CA TYR A 101 -7.18 10.26 -13.74
C TYR A 101 -5.95 9.56 -14.34
N PRO A 102 -4.80 10.25 -14.56
CA PRO A 102 -3.55 9.59 -14.95
C PRO A 102 -3.12 8.47 -14.02
N VAL A 103 -3.17 8.68 -12.69
CA VAL A 103 -2.76 7.69 -11.69
C VAL A 103 -3.63 6.43 -11.74
N PHE A 104 -4.96 6.59 -11.77
CA PHE A 104 -5.86 5.43 -11.90
C PHE A 104 -5.65 4.69 -13.22
N ARG A 105 -5.41 5.42 -14.31
CA ARG A 105 -5.11 4.81 -15.61
C ARG A 105 -3.85 3.96 -15.56
N GLU A 106 -2.83 4.37 -14.80
CA GLU A 106 -1.59 3.59 -14.65
C GLU A 106 -1.82 2.33 -13.82
N PHE A 107 -2.55 2.39 -12.71
CA PHE A 107 -2.89 1.19 -11.92
C PHE A 107 -3.67 0.14 -12.71
N PHE A 108 -4.57 0.57 -13.58
CA PHE A 108 -5.40 -0.32 -14.39
C PHE A 108 -4.87 -0.54 -15.80
N ARG A 109 -3.65 -0.08 -16.09
CA ARG A 109 -3.03 -0.31 -17.39
C ARG A 109 -2.87 -1.81 -17.57
N LYS A 110 -3.42 -2.35 -18.66
CA LYS A 110 -3.19 -3.74 -19.03
C LYS A 110 -1.68 -3.96 -19.10
N GLN A 111 -1.17 -4.85 -18.27
CA GLN A 111 0.16 -5.40 -18.48
C GLN A 111 0.05 -6.32 -19.70
N THR A 112 0.56 -5.83 -20.83
CA THR A 112 0.70 -6.65 -22.03
C THR A 112 1.78 -7.69 -21.72
N GLN A 113 1.37 -8.93 -21.46
CA GLN A 113 2.25 -10.09 -21.57
C GLN A 113 2.55 -10.37 -23.04
#